data_AF-A0A952ULK0-F1
#
_entry.id   AF-A0A952ULK0-F1
#
_cell.length_a   1.000
_cell.length_b   1.000
_cell.length_c   1.000
_cell.angle_alpha   90.00
_cell.angle_beta   90.00
_cell.angle_gamma   90.00
#
_symmetry.space_group_name_H-M   'P 1'
#
loop_
_entity.id
_entity.type
_entity.pdbx_description
1 polymer ?
#
loop_
_entity_poly.entity_id
_entity_poly.type
_entity_poly.pdbx_seq_one_letter_code
_entity_poly.pdbx_strand_id
1 'polypeptide(L)'
;MNRQLRRAQAKLDEKAAKEKDRKRQERRARLAALRAQRGARSTKSGAKAAAKAGGEAAPDLKTVNVKSLTPEQRKRLPGRFSGALMIATVFFIVLQAAVPPTESTVGTSLTGAGFYLLFGYFSVLFQLRQGRGNALTFTLITGLALTLGMLATRLFGPNAGFDLNFLLLVGVGAVGVVAGAYLGRLVFYAAPPAPRR
;
A
#
# COMPACT_ATOMS: atom_id res chain seq x y z
N MET A 1 28.19 -65.80 -4.69
CA MET A 1 28.05 -64.32 -4.73
C MET A 1 26.98 -63.83 -3.74
N ASN A 2 27.46 -63.36 -2.58
CA ASN A 2 26.83 -62.56 -1.52
C ASN A 2 25.29 -62.38 -1.42
N ARG A 3 24.60 -63.35 -0.79
CA ARG A 3 23.23 -63.17 -0.25
C ARG A 3 23.15 -62.15 0.90
N GLN A 4 24.25 -61.94 1.63
CA GLN A 4 24.31 -60.99 2.75
C GLN A 4 24.33 -59.52 2.27
N LEU A 5 25.04 -59.22 1.17
CA LEU A 5 25.03 -57.87 0.57
C LEU A 5 23.66 -57.47 0.02
N ARG A 6 22.92 -58.42 -0.59
CA ARG A 6 21.55 -58.16 -1.07
C ARG A 6 20.56 -57.86 0.08
N ARG A 7 20.72 -58.52 1.22
CA ARG A 7 19.90 -58.23 2.43
C ARG A 7 20.25 -56.88 3.06
N ALA A 8 21.51 -56.46 2.99
CA ALA A 8 21.93 -55.13 3.45
C ALA A 8 21.40 -54.01 2.54
N GLN A 9 21.45 -54.20 1.22
CA GLN A 9 20.90 -53.26 0.24
C GLN A 9 19.37 -53.14 0.37
N ALA A 10 18.65 -54.26 0.48
CA ALA A 10 17.20 -54.24 0.68
C ALA A 10 16.77 -53.48 1.95
N LYS A 11 17.53 -53.59 3.05
CA LYS A 11 17.27 -52.83 4.29
C LYS A 11 17.57 -51.33 4.15
N LEU A 12 18.53 -50.94 3.32
CA LEU A 12 18.84 -49.54 3.04
C LEU A 12 17.76 -48.91 2.13
N ASP A 13 17.32 -49.64 1.11
CA ASP A 13 16.25 -49.20 0.20
C ASP A 13 14.91 -49.06 0.93
N GLU A 14 14.60 -49.99 1.85
CA GLU A 14 13.39 -49.91 2.69
C GLU A 14 13.42 -48.70 3.62
N LYS A 15 14.59 -48.36 4.19
CA LYS A 15 14.76 -47.16 5.01
C LYS A 15 14.63 -45.88 4.19
N ALA A 16 15.19 -45.84 2.98
CA ALA A 16 15.09 -44.71 2.06
C ALA A 16 13.64 -44.48 1.59
N ALA A 17 12.88 -45.55 1.33
CA ALA A 17 11.46 -45.48 1.00
C ALA A 17 10.64 -44.90 2.16
N LYS A 18 10.83 -45.41 3.38
CA LYS A 18 10.16 -44.90 4.59
C LYS A 18 10.46 -43.43 4.85
N GLU A 19 11.70 -42.98 4.62
CA GLU A 19 12.07 -41.56 4.80
C GLU A 19 11.43 -40.66 3.73
N LYS A 20 11.36 -41.13 2.47
CA LYS A 20 10.72 -40.40 1.37
C LYS A 20 9.23 -40.22 1.60
N ASP A 21 8.55 -41.25 2.12
CA ASP A 21 7.13 -41.18 2.45
C ASP A 21 6.87 -40.30 3.66
N ARG A 22 7.74 -40.32 4.69
CA ARG A 22 7.66 -39.38 5.82
C ARG A 22 7.79 -37.93 5.37
N LYS A 23 8.75 -37.61 4.50
CA LYS A 23 8.92 -36.26 3.93
C LYS A 23 7.71 -35.82 3.09
N ARG A 24 7.09 -36.74 2.36
CA ARG A 24 5.85 -36.45 1.59
C ARG A 24 4.66 -36.17 2.50
N GLN A 25 4.51 -36.93 3.58
CA GLN A 25 3.46 -36.72 4.57
C GLN A 25 3.64 -35.41 5.34
N GLU A 26 4.85 -35.08 5.77
CA GLU A 26 5.17 -33.81 6.43
C GLU A 26 4.85 -32.60 5.52
N ARG A 27 5.17 -32.68 4.22
CA ARG A 27 4.81 -31.63 3.24
C ARG A 27 3.29 -31.49 3.09
N ARG A 28 2.55 -32.60 3.02
CA ARG A 28 1.08 -32.58 2.93
C ARG A 28 0.44 -32.00 4.19
N ALA A 29 0.94 -32.36 5.37
CA ALA A 29 0.48 -31.83 6.64
C ALA A 29 0.73 -30.31 6.77
N ARG A 30 1.91 -29.82 6.35
CA ARG A 30 2.21 -28.37 6.32
C ARG A 30 1.26 -27.61 5.37
N LEU A 31 0.99 -28.16 4.19
CA LEU A 31 0.07 -27.55 3.23
C LEU A 31 -1.39 -27.55 3.74
N ALA A 32 -1.80 -28.62 4.42
CA ALA A 32 -3.13 -28.70 5.06
C ALA A 32 -3.26 -27.68 6.20
N ALA A 33 -2.24 -27.53 7.05
CA ALA A 33 -2.21 -26.52 8.11
C ALA A 33 -2.29 -25.09 7.57
N LEU A 34 -1.58 -24.79 6.47
CA LEU A 34 -1.65 -23.48 5.80
C LEU A 34 -3.03 -23.22 5.18
N ARG A 35 -3.69 -24.23 4.61
CA ARG A 35 -5.08 -24.10 4.12
C ARG A 35 -6.06 -23.89 5.27
N ALA A 36 -5.91 -24.62 6.38
CA ALA A 36 -6.76 -24.48 7.56
C ALA A 36 -6.63 -23.08 8.19
N GLN A 37 -5.41 -22.53 8.28
CA GLN A 37 -5.22 -21.15 8.74
C GLN A 37 -5.86 -20.11 7.82
N ARG A 38 -5.83 -20.31 6.49
CA ARG A 38 -6.52 -19.44 5.52
C ARG A 38 -8.06 -19.55 5.65
N GLY A 39 -8.59 -20.76 5.84
CA GLY A 39 -10.02 -21.00 6.06
C GLY A 39 -10.52 -20.37 7.37
N ALA A 40 -9.79 -20.52 8.47
CA ALA A 40 -10.15 -19.97 9.77
C ALA A 40 -10.11 -18.43 9.82
N ARG A 41 -9.26 -17.78 9.00
CA ARG A 41 -9.28 -16.32 8.82
C ARG A 41 -10.51 -15.85 8.06
N SER A 42 -10.97 -16.62 7.07
CA SER A 42 -12.19 -16.34 6.30
C SER A 42 -13.45 -16.40 7.18
N THR A 43 -13.57 -17.43 8.03
CA THR A 43 -14.74 -17.61 8.88
C THR A 43 -14.77 -16.65 10.08
N LYS A 44 -13.63 -16.35 10.71
CA LYS A 44 -13.55 -15.30 11.75
C LYS A 44 -13.75 -13.88 11.20
N SER A 45 -13.38 -13.62 9.94
CA SER A 45 -13.68 -12.37 9.24
C SER A 45 -15.17 -12.21 8.97
N GLY A 46 -15.87 -13.28 8.60
CA GLY A 46 -17.32 -13.28 8.40
C GLY A 46 -18.10 -13.05 9.70
N ALA A 47 -17.69 -13.69 10.80
CA ALA A 47 -18.34 -13.54 12.10
C ALA A 47 -18.13 -12.14 12.73
N LYS A 48 -16.95 -11.51 12.52
CA LYS A 48 -16.72 -10.12 12.93
C LYS A 48 -17.43 -9.08 12.06
N ALA A 49 -17.76 -9.42 10.80
CA ALA A 49 -18.52 -8.53 9.92
C ALA A 49 -20.01 -8.47 10.31
N ALA A 50 -20.58 -9.55 10.83
CA ALA A 50 -21.97 -9.58 11.32
C ALA A 50 -22.16 -8.77 12.62
N ALA A 51 -21.15 -8.68 13.48
CA ALA A 51 -21.22 -7.95 14.75
C ALA A 51 -20.98 -6.43 14.63
N LYS A 52 -20.65 -5.92 13.43
CA LYS A 52 -20.35 -4.49 13.19
C LYS A 52 -21.43 -3.78 12.35
N ALA A 53 -22.61 -4.37 12.22
CA ALA A 53 -23.75 -3.84 11.47
C ALA A 53 -24.59 -2.82 12.28
N GLY A 54 -23.93 -1.90 13.01
CA GLY A 54 -24.60 -0.92 13.87
C GLY A 54 -24.01 0.49 13.85
N GLY A 55 -23.14 0.82 12.90
CA GLY A 55 -22.59 2.17 12.76
C GLY A 55 -22.53 2.56 11.29
N GLU A 56 -23.28 3.59 10.93
CA GLU A 56 -23.32 4.33 9.66
C GLU A 56 -22.20 3.95 8.69
N ALA A 57 -22.51 2.98 7.83
CA ALA A 57 -21.57 2.44 6.88
C ALA A 57 -21.40 3.44 5.73
N ALA A 58 -20.27 4.14 5.75
CA ALA A 58 -19.65 4.67 4.54
C ALA A 58 -19.74 3.62 3.42
N PRO A 59 -19.98 4.03 2.15
CA PRO A 59 -20.30 3.12 1.06
C PRO A 59 -19.30 1.96 1.00
N ASP A 60 -19.81 0.74 0.91
CA ASP A 60 -19.01 -0.48 0.81
C ASP A 60 -18.26 -0.48 -0.54
N LEU A 61 -17.12 0.19 -0.54
CA LEU A 61 -16.19 0.37 -1.65
C LEU A 61 -15.53 -1.00 -1.93
N LYS A 62 -16.29 -1.87 -2.60
CA LYS A 62 -15.89 -3.22 -3.01
C LYS A 62 -14.43 -3.21 -3.46
N THR A 63 -13.60 -3.99 -2.76
CA THR A 63 -12.18 -4.16 -3.06
C THR A 63 -12.00 -4.63 -4.50
N VAL A 64 -11.67 -3.72 -5.41
CA VAL A 64 -11.26 -4.07 -6.77
C VAL A 64 -9.99 -4.91 -6.64
N ASN A 65 -10.11 -6.22 -6.85
CA ASN A 65 -8.95 -7.10 -6.81
C ASN A 65 -8.15 -6.92 -8.10
N VAL A 66 -7.29 -5.91 -8.13
CA VAL A 66 -6.53 -5.54 -9.34
C VAL A 66 -5.72 -6.71 -9.91
N LYS A 67 -5.32 -7.66 -9.05
CA LYS A 67 -4.59 -8.86 -9.47
C LYS A 67 -5.43 -9.82 -10.32
N SER A 68 -6.75 -9.85 -10.14
CA SER A 68 -7.64 -10.69 -10.95
C SER A 68 -8.11 -10.04 -12.25
N LEU A 69 -7.76 -8.77 -12.51
CA LEU A 69 -8.11 -8.07 -13.75
C LEU A 69 -7.21 -8.49 -14.91
N THR A 70 -7.79 -8.55 -16.12
CA THR A 70 -7.03 -8.76 -17.36
C THR A 70 -6.13 -7.56 -17.67
N PRO A 71 -5.07 -7.71 -18.49
CA PRO A 71 -4.20 -6.60 -18.87
C PRO A 71 -4.97 -5.42 -19.51
N GLU A 72 -5.98 -5.74 -20.33
CA GLU A 72 -6.93 -4.80 -20.94
C GLU A 72 -7.70 -3.99 -19.88
N GLN A 73 -8.24 -4.66 -18.86
CA GLN A 73 -9.00 -4.03 -17.79
C GLN A 73 -8.10 -3.18 -16.88
N ARG A 74 -6.85 -3.59 -16.65
CA ARG A 74 -5.87 -2.81 -15.86
C ARG A 74 -5.48 -1.49 -16.54
N LYS A 75 -5.52 -1.42 -17.88
CA LYS A 75 -5.27 -0.18 -18.64
C LYS A 75 -6.38 0.86 -18.45
N ARG A 76 -7.61 0.42 -18.13
CA ARG A 76 -8.79 1.27 -17.92
C ARG A 76 -8.93 1.78 -16.49
N LEU A 77 -8.10 1.30 -15.56
CA LEU A 77 -8.08 1.82 -14.19
C LEU A 77 -7.58 3.27 -14.15
N PRO A 78 -8.18 4.13 -13.30
CA PRO A 78 -7.74 5.50 -13.13
C PRO A 78 -6.31 5.56 -12.56
N GLY A 79 -5.61 6.66 -12.84
CA GLY A 79 -4.24 6.87 -12.37
C GLY A 79 -3.17 6.18 -13.24
N ARG A 80 -3.33 6.22 -14.57
CA ARG A 80 -2.32 5.62 -15.47
C ARG A 80 -0.91 6.22 -15.28
N PHE A 81 -0.89 7.51 -14.98
CA PHE A 81 0.30 8.32 -14.75
C PHE A 81 0.47 8.73 -13.28
N SER A 82 -0.33 8.17 -12.35
CA SER A 82 -0.31 8.62 -10.95
C SER A 82 1.04 8.42 -10.28
N GLY A 83 1.80 7.37 -10.62
CA GLY A 83 3.16 7.18 -10.10
C GLY A 83 4.13 8.28 -10.53
N ALA A 84 4.15 8.63 -11.82
CA ALA A 84 5.01 9.68 -12.35
C ALA A 84 4.62 11.06 -11.79
N LEU A 85 3.32 11.35 -11.75
CA LEU A 85 2.79 12.59 -11.18
C LEU A 85 3.06 12.68 -9.67
N MET A 86 2.97 11.57 -8.92
CA MET A 86 3.34 11.52 -7.51
C MET A 86 4.82 11.88 -7.31
N ILE A 87 5.73 11.31 -8.11
CA ILE A 87 7.16 11.62 -8.01
C ILE A 87 7.42 13.09 -8.33
N ALA A 88 6.84 13.62 -9.41
CA ALA A 88 6.93 15.03 -9.76
C ALA A 88 6.42 15.93 -8.62
N THR A 89 5.32 15.53 -7.98
CA THR A 89 4.73 16.26 -6.84
C THR A 89 5.69 16.30 -5.65
N VAL A 90 6.30 15.16 -5.30
CA VAL A 90 7.31 15.11 -4.22
C VAL A 90 8.50 16.00 -4.56
N PHE A 91 8.96 15.99 -5.82
CA PHE A 91 10.05 16.85 -6.26
C PHE A 91 9.74 18.34 -6.08
N PHE A 92 8.54 18.80 -6.48
CA PHE A 92 8.13 20.18 -6.26
C PHE A 92 8.00 20.56 -4.78
N ILE A 93 7.51 19.65 -3.94
CA ILE A 93 7.44 19.89 -2.48
C ILE A 93 8.85 20.12 -1.92
N VAL A 94 9.81 19.28 -2.32
CA VAL A 94 11.20 19.41 -1.87
C VAL A 94 11.86 20.68 -2.40
N LEU A 95 11.60 21.08 -3.65
CA LEU A 95 12.12 22.35 -4.18
C LEU A 95 11.58 23.56 -3.41
N GLN A 96 10.32 23.53 -2.99
CA GLN A 96 9.75 24.60 -2.18
C GLN A 96 10.34 24.66 -0.77
N ALA A 97 10.91 23.57 -0.27
CA ALA A 97 11.67 23.56 0.98
C ALA A 97 12.90 24.46 0.93
N ALA A 98 13.49 24.59 -0.27
CA ALA A 98 14.70 25.35 -0.51
C ALA A 98 14.41 26.85 -0.72
N VAL A 99 13.15 27.25 -0.88
CA VAL A 99 12.77 28.66 -1.06
C VAL A 99 13.09 29.44 0.22
N PRO A 100 13.83 30.55 0.13
CA PRO A 100 14.16 31.38 1.29
C PRO A 100 12.90 31.93 1.96
N PRO A 101 12.86 32.03 3.30
CA PRO A 101 11.72 32.59 4.02
C PRO A 101 11.45 34.07 3.68
N THR A 102 12.45 34.82 3.22
CA THR A 102 12.30 36.21 2.75
C THR A 102 11.47 36.34 1.48
N GLU A 103 11.38 35.28 0.67
CA GLU A 103 10.59 35.22 -0.55
C GLU A 103 9.27 34.46 -0.36
N SER A 104 9.05 33.94 0.85
CA SER A 104 7.85 33.21 1.21
C SER A 104 6.66 34.15 1.34
N THR A 105 5.66 33.95 0.48
CA THR A 105 4.35 34.62 0.56
C THR A 105 3.25 33.61 0.89
N VAL A 106 2.12 34.11 1.38
CA VAL A 106 0.91 33.29 1.62
C VAL A 106 0.50 32.52 0.36
N GLY A 107 0.61 33.14 -0.82
CA GLY A 107 0.31 32.50 -2.10
C GLY A 107 1.25 31.34 -2.44
N THR A 108 2.55 31.49 -2.19
CA THR A 108 3.52 30.40 -2.37
C THR A 108 3.27 29.23 -1.42
N SER A 109 2.90 29.51 -0.16
CA SER A 109 2.55 28.48 0.82
C SER A 109 1.26 27.73 0.47
N LEU A 110 0.24 28.44 -0.01
CA LEU A 110 -1.00 27.82 -0.49
C LEU A 110 -0.74 26.93 -1.72
N THR A 111 0.06 27.42 -2.66
CA THR A 111 0.46 26.65 -3.84
C THR A 111 1.21 25.38 -3.41
N GLY A 112 2.10 25.49 -2.44
CA GLY A 112 2.78 24.36 -1.83
C GLY A 112 1.87 23.35 -1.14
N ALA A 113 0.91 23.84 -0.35
CA ALA A 113 -0.09 22.99 0.28
C ALA A 113 -0.94 22.25 -0.78
N GLY A 114 -1.17 22.86 -1.95
CA GLY A 114 -1.79 22.21 -3.10
C GLY A 114 -1.01 20.98 -3.59
N PHE A 115 0.33 21.02 -3.58
CA PHE A 115 1.13 19.84 -3.92
C PHE A 115 0.99 18.72 -2.89
N TYR A 116 0.82 19.01 -1.60
CA TYR A 116 0.53 17.96 -0.62
C TYR A 116 -0.81 17.27 -0.88
N LEU A 117 -1.82 18.02 -1.32
CA LEU A 117 -3.11 17.46 -1.76
C LEU A 117 -2.93 16.55 -2.97
N LEU A 118 -2.20 17.03 -3.99
CA LEU A 118 -1.88 16.23 -5.18
C LEU A 118 -1.08 14.97 -4.80
N PHE A 119 -0.18 15.06 -3.82
CA PHE A 119 0.60 13.93 -3.34
C PHE A 119 -0.33 12.87 -2.74
N GLY A 120 -1.22 13.26 -1.83
CA GLY A 120 -2.20 12.35 -1.24
C GLY A 120 -3.05 11.67 -2.31
N TYR A 121 -3.54 12.45 -3.26
CA TYR A 121 -4.35 11.99 -4.38
C TYR A 121 -3.63 10.97 -5.27
N PHE A 122 -2.47 11.33 -5.82
CA PHE A 122 -1.73 10.47 -6.72
C PHE A 122 -1.12 9.26 -6.02
N SER A 123 -0.69 9.41 -4.77
CA SER A 123 -0.16 8.31 -3.96
C SER A 123 -1.22 7.21 -3.78
N VAL A 124 -2.44 7.57 -3.37
CA VAL A 124 -3.52 6.58 -3.21
C VAL A 124 -3.87 5.90 -4.53
N LEU A 125 -4.03 6.68 -5.61
CA LEU A 125 -4.32 6.11 -6.93
C LEU A 125 -3.22 5.13 -7.38
N PHE A 126 -1.96 5.48 -7.17
CA PHE A 126 -0.83 4.61 -7.47
C PHE A 126 -0.85 3.32 -6.66
N GLN A 127 -1.06 3.41 -5.34
CA GLN A 127 -1.09 2.25 -4.45
C GLN A 127 -2.28 1.33 -4.73
N LEU A 128 -3.47 1.90 -4.95
CA LEU A 128 -4.67 1.13 -5.31
C LEU A 128 -4.50 0.44 -6.67
N ARG A 129 -3.87 1.10 -7.64
CA ARG A 129 -3.56 0.50 -8.94
C ARG A 129 -2.52 -0.63 -8.87
N GLN A 130 -1.70 -0.68 -7.82
CA GLN A 130 -0.85 -1.85 -7.51
C GLN A 130 -1.62 -2.98 -6.80
N GLY A 131 -2.89 -2.77 -6.46
CA GLY A 131 -3.71 -3.71 -5.71
C GLY A 131 -3.37 -3.78 -4.22
N ARG A 132 -2.81 -2.70 -3.65
CA ARG A 132 -2.52 -2.61 -2.22
C ARG A 132 -3.80 -2.23 -1.45
N GLY A 133 -4.28 -3.14 -0.60
CA GLY A 133 -5.46 -2.90 0.24
C GLY A 133 -5.27 -1.83 1.32
N ASN A 134 -4.01 -1.55 1.70
CA ASN A 134 -3.66 -0.56 2.72
C ASN A 134 -3.20 0.77 2.10
N ALA A 135 -3.72 1.13 0.93
CA ALA A 135 -3.28 2.31 0.17
C ALA A 135 -3.32 3.60 1.01
N LEU A 136 -4.44 3.86 1.71
CA LEU A 136 -4.56 5.02 2.59
C LEU A 136 -3.50 5.03 3.69
N THR A 137 -3.32 3.93 4.42
CA THR A 137 -2.34 3.85 5.50
C THR A 137 -0.93 4.11 4.99
N PHE A 138 -0.55 3.53 3.85
CA PHE A 138 0.75 3.80 3.25
C PHE A 138 0.91 5.27 2.85
N THR A 139 -0.09 5.87 2.20
CA THR A 139 -0.05 7.28 1.81
C THR A 139 0.08 8.19 3.02
N LEU A 140 -0.65 7.92 4.11
CA LEU A 140 -0.55 8.68 5.35
C LEU A 140 0.83 8.56 5.99
N ILE A 141 1.41 7.36 6.04
CA ILE A 141 2.77 7.15 6.57
C ILE A 141 3.81 7.89 5.72
N THR A 142 3.74 7.78 4.40
CA THR A 142 4.69 8.46 3.51
C THR A 142 4.49 9.98 3.49
N GLY A 143 3.25 10.45 3.64
CA GLY A 143 2.95 11.88 3.77
C GLY A 143 3.44 12.45 5.10
N LEU A 144 3.32 11.68 6.19
CA LEU A 144 3.93 12.03 7.46
C LEU A 144 5.46 12.07 7.34
N ALA A 145 6.07 11.08 6.70
CA ALA A 145 7.52 11.09 6.45
C ALA A 145 7.95 12.32 5.62
N LEU A 146 7.17 12.69 4.60
CA LEU A 146 7.44 13.86 3.77
C LEU A 146 7.34 15.18 4.56
N THR A 147 6.28 15.34 5.36
CA THR A 147 6.11 16.53 6.22
C THR A 147 7.21 16.64 7.28
N LEU A 148 7.61 15.51 7.89
CA LEU A 148 8.75 15.48 8.82
C LEU A 148 10.06 15.81 8.12
N GLY A 149 10.27 15.33 6.90
CA GLY A 149 11.43 15.70 6.07
C GLY A 149 11.49 17.20 5.80
N MET A 150 10.35 17.81 5.49
CA MET A 150 10.22 19.27 5.32
C MET A 150 10.42 20.04 6.62
N LEU A 151 10.00 19.49 7.75
CA LEU A 151 10.27 20.09 9.05
C LEU A 151 11.77 20.06 9.38
N ALA A 152 12.45 18.96 9.05
CA ALA A 152 13.88 18.81 9.26
C ALA A 152 14.70 19.83 8.46
N THR A 153 14.27 20.25 7.27
CA THR A 153 14.97 21.31 6.52
C THR A 153 14.92 22.67 7.22
N ARG A 154 13.90 22.93 8.05
CA ARG A 154 13.82 24.16 8.87
C ARG A 154 14.49 24.05 10.23
N LEU A 155 14.79 22.85 10.68
CA LEU A 155 15.56 22.62 11.91
C LEU A 155 17.07 22.59 11.67
N PHE A 156 17.51 22.01 10.54
CA PHE A 156 18.92 21.76 10.25
C PHE A 156 19.43 22.47 8.99
N GLY A 157 18.57 23.14 8.24
CA GLY A 157 18.94 23.81 6.99
C GLY A 157 19.49 25.22 7.18
N PRO A 158 20.05 25.81 6.12
CA PRO A 158 20.62 27.17 6.15
C PRO A 158 19.57 28.25 6.43
N ASN A 159 18.30 27.96 6.17
CA ASN A 159 17.15 28.81 6.46
C ASN A 159 16.44 28.37 7.76
N ALA A 160 17.22 28.10 8.81
CA ALA A 160 16.69 27.61 10.07
C ALA A 160 15.71 28.62 10.69
N GLY A 161 14.55 28.14 11.12
CA GLY A 161 13.50 28.96 11.69
C GLY A 161 12.11 28.63 11.17
N PHE A 162 11.12 28.89 12.02
CA PHE A 162 9.70 28.70 11.73
C PHE A 162 9.07 30.07 11.45
N ASP A 163 8.74 30.31 10.19
CA ASP A 163 7.90 31.45 9.80
C ASP A 163 6.43 31.01 9.68
N LEU A 164 5.51 31.98 9.80
CA LEU A 164 4.07 31.72 9.75
C LEU A 164 3.65 31.06 8.43
N ASN A 165 4.28 31.44 7.31
CA ASN A 165 3.96 30.92 5.99
C ASN A 165 4.41 29.46 5.85
N PHE A 166 5.52 29.07 6.48
CA PHE A 166 5.96 27.69 6.58
C PHE A 166 5.05 26.84 7.45
N LEU A 167 4.61 27.36 8.60
CA LEU A 167 3.62 26.66 9.44
C LEU A 167 2.28 26.49 8.71
N LEU A 168 1.86 27.48 7.92
CA LEU A 168 0.68 27.40 7.06
C LEU A 168 0.87 26.33 5.97
N LEU A 169 2.01 26.32 5.29
CA LEU A 169 2.36 25.30 4.29
C LEU A 169 2.25 23.88 4.86
N VAL A 170 2.88 23.62 6.02
CA VAL A 170 2.91 22.28 6.63
C VAL A 170 1.55 21.91 7.23
N GLY A 171 0.89 22.84 7.92
CA GLY A 171 -0.41 22.62 8.54
C GLY A 171 -1.51 22.36 7.51
N VAL A 172 -1.67 23.27 6.54
CA VAL A 172 -2.63 23.09 5.43
C VAL A 172 -2.21 21.91 4.56
N GLY A 173 -0.91 21.72 4.34
CA GLY A 173 -0.39 20.58 3.60
C GLY A 173 -0.75 19.24 4.24
N ALA A 174 -0.62 19.09 5.56
CA ALA A 174 -1.00 17.88 6.28
C ALA A 174 -2.49 17.53 6.09
N VAL A 175 -3.37 18.53 6.21
CA VAL A 175 -4.81 18.38 5.91
C VAL A 175 -5.01 18.03 4.43
N GLY A 176 -4.25 18.67 3.53
CA GLY A 176 -4.22 18.40 2.10
C GLY A 176 -3.89 16.95 1.78
N VAL A 177 -2.87 16.35 2.40
CA VAL A 177 -2.53 14.93 2.21
C VAL A 177 -3.72 14.04 2.53
N VAL A 178 -4.37 14.27 3.68
CA VAL A 178 -5.53 13.48 4.11
C VAL A 178 -6.68 13.64 3.12
N ALA A 179 -7.05 14.88 2.79
CA ALA A 179 -8.12 15.18 1.85
C ALA A 179 -7.85 14.59 0.46
N GLY A 180 -6.65 14.78 -0.06
CA GLY A 180 -6.20 14.21 -1.33
C GLY A 180 -6.25 12.69 -1.33
N ALA A 181 -5.83 12.04 -0.25
CA ALA A 181 -5.88 10.59 -0.11
C ALA A 181 -7.33 10.05 -0.16
N TYR A 182 -8.26 10.71 0.53
CA TYR A 182 -9.69 10.37 0.43
C TYR A 182 -10.23 10.61 -0.98
N LEU A 183 -9.91 11.73 -1.61
CA LEU A 183 -10.34 12.04 -2.97
C LEU A 183 -9.83 11.00 -3.97
N GLY A 184 -8.55 10.61 -3.89
CA GLY A 184 -7.95 9.59 -4.75
C GLY A 184 -8.60 8.23 -4.58
N ARG A 185 -8.96 7.88 -3.33
CA ARG A 185 -9.73 6.68 -3.04
C ARG A 185 -11.12 6.73 -3.67
N LEU A 186 -11.85 7.84 -3.49
CA LEU A 186 -13.19 8.01 -4.06
C LEU A 186 -13.16 7.91 -5.57
N VAL A 187 -12.24 8.62 -6.25
CA VAL A 187 -12.10 8.57 -7.71
C VAL A 187 -11.78 7.15 -8.19
N PHE A 188 -10.93 6.41 -7.47
CA PHE A 188 -10.57 5.05 -7.87
C PHE A 188 -11.78 4.10 -7.90
N TYR A 189 -12.65 4.21 -6.90
CA TYR A 189 -13.81 3.33 -6.78
C TYR A 189 -15.05 3.85 -7.50
N ALA A 190 -15.15 5.17 -7.74
CA ALA A 190 -16.19 5.75 -8.57
C ALA A 190 -16.03 5.39 -10.06
N ALA A 191 -14.80 5.08 -10.51
CA ALA A 191 -14.55 4.60 -11.86
C ALA A 191 -15.03 3.14 -12.00
N PRO A 192 -16.14 2.86 -12.71
CA PRO A 192 -16.66 1.50 -12.83
C PRO A 192 -15.67 0.64 -13.65
N PRO A 193 -15.34 -0.58 -13.21
CA PRO A 193 -14.77 -1.57 -14.12
C PRO A 193 -15.85 -1.89 -15.16
N ALA A 194 -15.67 -1.40 -16.40
CA ALA A 194 -16.67 -1.53 -17.45
C ALA A 194 -17.23 -2.96 -17.56
N PRO A 195 -18.56 -3.14 -17.73
CA PRO A 195 -19.16 -4.45 -17.89
C PRO A 195 -18.59 -5.16 -19.12
N ARG A 196 -18.45 -6.49 -19.02
CA ARG A 196 -18.06 -7.35 -20.14
C ARG A 196 -19.03 -7.10 -21.30
N ARG A 197 -18.53 -6.57 -22.42
CA ARG A 197 -19.16 -6.73 -23.73
C ARG A 197 -18.47 -7.88 -24.42
#